data_AF-D2CXD6-F1
#
_entry.id   AF-D2CXD6-F1
#
_cell.length_a   1.000
_cell.length_b   1.000
_cell.length_c   1.000
_cell.angle_alpha   90.00
_cell.angle_beta   90.00
_cell.angle_gamma   90.00
#
_symmetry.space_group_name_H-M   'P 1'
#
loop_
_entity.id
_entity.type
_entity.pdbx_description
1 polymer ?
#
loop_
_entity_poly.entity_id
_entity_poly.type
_entity_poly.pdbx_seq_one_letter_code
_entity_poly.pdbx_strand_id
1 'polypeptide(L)' 'QRCGKSCSLRWINYLRPDLKRGAFSPHEEHLIIHLHSLLGNRWSQIATRLPG' A
#
# COMPACT_ATOMS: atom_id res chain seq x y z
N GLN A 1 8.91 -25.14 3.72
CA GLN A 1 9.03 -24.29 4.92
C GLN A 1 8.99 -22.83 4.49
N ARG A 2 8.25 -21.94 5.17
CA ARG A 2 8.21 -20.51 4.83
C ARG A 2 9.40 -19.81 5.49
N CYS A 3 10.11 -18.95 4.77
CA CYS A 3 11.18 -18.13 5.35
C CYS A 3 10.60 -16.86 6.00
N GLY A 4 11.32 -16.29 6.96
CA GLY A 4 10.87 -15.09 7.69
C GLY A 4 10.46 -13.93 6.77
N LYS A 5 11.19 -13.73 5.65
CA LYS A 5 10.86 -12.70 4.64
C LYS A 5 9.48 -12.91 4.01
N SER A 6 9.11 -14.16 3.69
CA SER A 6 7.80 -14.47 3.12
C SER A 6 6.68 -14.27 4.14
N CYS A 7 6.90 -14.64 5.40
CA CYS A 7 5.94 -14.42 6.47
C CYS A 7 5.70 -12.93 6.73
N SER A 8 6.77 -12.12 6.80
CA SER A 8 6.65 -10.67 7.02
C SER A 8 5.94 -9.97 5.86
N LEU A 9 6.24 -10.29 4.61
CA LEU A 9 5.52 -9.75 3.46
C LEU A 9 4.03 -10.12 3.49
N ARG A 10 3.70 -11.34 3.88
CA ARG A 10 2.31 -11.79 3.98
C ARG A 10 1.56 -11.05 5.08
N TRP A 11 2.22 -10.80 6.22
CA TRP A 11 1.61 -10.01 7.30
C TRP A 11 1.27 -8.60 6.82
N ILE A 12 2.25 -7.88 6.28
CA ILE A 12 2.10 -6.48 5.87
C ILE A 12 1.04 -6.32 4.77
N ASN A 13 1.05 -7.19 3.75
CA ASN A 13 0.22 -7.00 2.56
C ASN A 13 -1.15 -7.68 2.62
N TYR A 14 -1.40 -8.58 3.58
CA TYR A 14 -2.64 -9.36 3.57
C TYR A 14 -3.24 -9.62 4.96
N LEU A 15 -2.44 -9.92 5.97
CA LEU A 15 -2.96 -10.38 7.27
C LEU A 15 -3.16 -9.26 8.30
N ARG A 16 -2.52 -8.09 8.12
CA ARG A 16 -2.67 -6.96 9.04
C ARG A 16 -4.16 -6.56 9.13
N PRO A 17 -4.74 -6.48 10.34
CA PRO A 17 -6.17 -6.17 10.50
C PRO A 17 -6.52 -4.75 10.04
N ASP A 18 -5.60 -3.80 10.23
CA ASP A 18 -5.74 -2.39 9.84
C ASP A 18 -5.38 -2.13 8.36
N LEU A 19 -5.45 -3.15 7.52
CA LEU A 19 -5.26 -3.02 6.07
C LEU A 19 -6.64 -2.98 5.42
N LYS A 20 -6.98 -1.88 4.73
CA LYS A 20 -8.21 -1.85 3.94
C LYS A 20 -8.15 -2.87 2.82
N ARG A 21 -9.21 -3.68 2.76
CA ARG A 21 -9.43 -4.67 1.71
C ARG A 21 -10.62 -4.20 0.89
N GLY A 22 -10.37 -3.85 -0.36
CA GLY A 22 -11.40 -3.31 -1.26
C GLY A 22 -10.78 -2.59 -2.45
N ALA A 23 -11.63 -2.13 -3.36
CA ALA A 23 -11.21 -1.20 -4.40
C ALA A 23 -10.82 0.14 -3.77
N PHE A 24 -9.89 0.86 -4.40
CA PHE A 24 -9.61 2.24 -4.04
C PHE A 24 -10.85 3.09 -4.32
N SER A 25 -11.14 4.02 -3.43
CA SER A 25 -12.11 5.06 -3.72
C SER A 25 -11.57 5.97 -4.85
N PRO A 26 -12.45 6.63 -5.64
CA PRO A 26 -12.00 7.57 -6.67
C PRO A 26 -11.06 8.67 -6.14
N HIS A 27 -11.24 9.05 -4.87
CA HIS A 27 -10.37 10.00 -4.19
C HIS A 27 -8.97 9.44 -3.94
N GLU A 28 -8.86 8.19 -3.49
CA GLU A 28 -7.58 7.50 -3.31
C GLU A 28 -6.88 7.29 -4.66
N GLU A 29 -7.60 6.93 -5.71
CA GLU A 29 -7.03 6.80 -7.06
C GLU A 29 -6.43 8.12 -7.57
N HIS A 30 -7.18 9.22 -7.44
CA HIS A 30 -6.69 10.55 -7.82
C HIS A 30 -5.45 10.95 -7.00
N LEU A 31 -5.46 10.65 -5.69
CA LEU A 31 -4.33 10.91 -4.83
C LEU A 31 -3.10 10.06 -5.20
N ILE A 32 -3.30 8.80 -5.56
CA ILE A 32 -2.23 7.91 -6.05
C ILE A 32 -1.60 8.48 -7.31
N ILE A 33 -2.41 8.89 -8.29
CA ILE A 33 -1.93 9.45 -9.56
C ILE A 33 -1.18 10.77 -9.30
N HIS A 34 -1.71 11.63 -8.44
CA HIS A 34 -1.07 12.89 -8.08
C HIS A 34 0.25 12.68 -7.33
N LEU A 35 0.30 11.76 -6.38
CA LEU A 35 1.53 11.44 -5.66
C LEU A 35 2.56 10.76 -6.55
N HIS A 36 2.12 9.93 -7.49
CA HIS A 36 2.98 9.29 -8.47
C HIS A 36 3.59 10.31 -9.44
N SER A 37 2.84 11.32 -9.88
CA SER A 37 3.41 12.38 -10.72
C SER A 37 4.47 13.21 -9.99
N LEU A 38 4.35 13.38 -8.68
CA LEU A 38 5.32 14.11 -7.85
C LEU A 38 6.52 13.26 -7.39
N LEU A 39 6.29 11.98 -7.06
CA LEU A 39 7.30 11.12 -6.44
C LEU A 39 7.86 10.05 -7.38
N GLY A 40 7.25 9.83 -8.55
CA GLY A 40 7.54 8.70 -9.42
C GLY A 40 7.25 7.36 -8.75
N ASN A 41 8.05 6.34 -9.06
CA ASN A 41 7.85 4.95 -8.61
C ASN A 41 8.22 4.68 -7.13
N ARG A 42 8.15 5.69 -6.25
CA ARG A 42 8.47 5.56 -4.82
C ARG A 42 7.26 5.08 -4.00
N TRP A 43 6.78 3.88 -4.29
CA TRP A 43 5.56 3.32 -3.70
C TRP A 43 5.54 3.28 -2.17
N SER A 44 6.68 3.02 -1.52
CA SER A 44 6.74 3.06 -0.05
C SER A 44 6.43 4.44 0.54
N GLN A 45 6.76 5.53 -0.18
CA GLN A 45 6.45 6.90 0.27
C GLN A 45 5.03 7.33 -0.11
N ILE A 46 4.50 6.78 -1.21
CA ILE A 46 3.11 7.00 -1.61
C ILE A 46 2.19 6.30 -0.59
N ALA A 47 2.47 5.05 -0.25
CA ALA A 47 1.69 4.24 0.69
C ALA A 47 1.61 4.85 2.10
N THR A 48 2.64 5.56 2.58
CA THR A 48 2.59 6.24 3.89
C THR A 48 1.69 7.47 3.90
N ARG A 49 1.31 8.00 2.74
CA ARG A 49 0.42 9.15 2.59
C ARG A 49 -1.02 8.75 2.29
N LEU A 50 -1.27 7.48 1.97
CA LEU A 50 -2.62 6.96 1.77
C LEU A 50 -3.25 6.60 3.11
N PRO A 51 -4.54 6.92 3.31
CA PRO A 51 -5.26 6.52 4.50
C PRO A 51 -5.56 5.01 4.44
N GLY A 52 -4.68 4.23 5.09
CA GLY A 52 -4.73 2.80 5.47
C GLY A 52 -5.89 1.96 4.99
#